data_AF-A0A239H1L9-F1
#
_entry.id   AF-A0A239H1L9-F1
#
_cell.length_a   1.000
_cell.length_b   1.000
_cell.length_c   1.000
_cell.angle_alpha   90.00
_cell.angle_beta   90.00
_cell.angle_gamma   90.00
#
_symmetry.space_group_name_H-M   'P 1'
#
loop_
_entity.id
_entity.type
_entity.pdbx_description
1 polymer ?
#
loop_
_entity_poly.entity_id
_entity_poly.type
_entity_poly.pdbx_seq_one_letter_code
_entity_poly.pdbx_strand_id
1 'polypeptide(L)'
;MSGSRRNPLISIAFREHESVGAYSKRMQPAIWNTLEVAKLVVSASTAFILALLGIFIHRTTKRFENRQWLNQKLVEKRIQIYEDLAPLLNDLLCYYTFVGCWKDLDPPDVIRKKRDLDKKLYLAQPLIPKALFDACKKFIDACFTTFNGWGQDAKMKTPTQKRRTSHCKPWEDGWSKYFSDEHVDPSLLQDLYKAAMVEFALSFGRFDFSSSDSLSRLPRNIA
;
A
#
# COMPACT_ATOMS: atom_id res chain seq x y z
N MET A 1 15.87 -6.59 139.14
CA MET A 1 16.85 -5.52 139.43
C MET A 1 17.73 -5.30 138.21
N SER A 2 18.24 -4.08 138.02
CA SER A 2 19.32 -3.61 137.12
C SER A 2 19.86 -4.53 136.00
N GLY A 3 20.04 -4.09 134.75
CA GLY A 3 19.89 -2.71 134.26
C GLY A 3 20.17 -2.55 132.76
N SER A 4 19.90 -1.34 132.25
CA SER A 4 19.95 -0.99 130.82
C SER A 4 21.08 0.01 130.52
N ARG A 5 21.88 -0.28 129.48
CA ARG A 5 22.70 0.68 128.71
C ARG A 5 22.69 0.19 127.24
N ARG A 6 21.99 0.86 126.32
CA ARG A 6 22.35 2.10 125.59
C ARG A 6 23.64 2.01 124.78
N ASN A 7 23.47 1.92 123.45
CA ASN A 7 24.40 2.43 122.43
C ASN A 7 23.60 3.37 121.51
N PRO A 8 24.02 4.64 121.32
CA PRO A 8 23.27 5.61 120.50
C PRO A 8 23.97 6.01 119.17
N LEU A 9 23.15 6.16 118.13
CA LEU A 9 23.14 7.24 117.10
C LEU A 9 24.32 7.45 116.12
N ILE A 10 23.96 8.18 115.04
CA ILE A 10 24.78 8.90 114.01
C ILE A 10 25.31 8.02 112.84
N SER A 11 25.09 8.34 111.54
CA SER A 11 24.15 9.31 110.91
C SER A 11 23.88 9.06 109.41
N ILE A 12 22.66 9.42 108.99
CA ILE A 12 22.12 9.88 107.69
C ILE A 12 23.14 10.22 106.57
N ALA A 13 22.91 9.62 105.39
CA ALA A 13 23.06 10.21 104.03
C ALA A 13 22.15 9.39 103.08
N PHE A 14 20.99 9.85 102.63
CA PHE A 14 20.73 10.93 101.66
C PHE A 14 21.37 10.67 100.28
N ARG A 15 20.61 10.07 99.35
CA ARG A 15 20.12 10.74 98.12
C ARG A 15 19.17 9.84 97.31
N GLU A 16 18.07 10.40 96.85
CA GLU A 16 17.11 9.73 95.94
C GLU A 16 17.72 9.49 94.56
N HIS A 17 17.38 8.38 93.91
CA HIS A 17 17.49 8.22 92.45
C HIS A 17 16.55 7.11 91.91
N GLU A 18 15.30 7.09 92.37
CA GLU A 18 14.22 6.35 91.70
C GLU A 18 13.17 7.32 91.14
N SER A 19 12.49 6.88 90.07
CA SER A 19 11.62 7.66 89.18
C SER A 19 12.35 8.60 88.18
N VAL A 20 12.37 8.19 86.90
CA VAL A 20 11.76 8.82 85.71
C VAL A 20 12.10 7.89 84.54
N GLY A 21 11.40 6.76 84.46
CA GLY A 21 11.48 5.79 83.34
C GLY A 21 10.18 5.72 82.53
N ALA A 22 9.29 6.69 82.71
CA ALA A 22 7.92 6.66 82.23
C ALA A 22 7.76 7.50 80.96
N TYR A 23 7.20 6.89 79.91
CA TYR A 23 6.58 7.56 78.75
C TYR A 23 7.43 8.55 77.92
N SER A 24 8.60 8.13 77.42
CA SER A 24 9.12 8.67 76.16
C SER A 24 8.46 7.99 74.94
N LYS A 25 7.12 8.03 74.87
CA LYS A 25 6.39 7.72 73.63
C LYS A 25 6.59 8.91 72.69
N ARG A 26 7.77 9.01 72.09
CA ARG A 26 8.07 10.06 71.10
C ARG A 26 7.00 9.99 70.02
N MET A 27 6.15 11.01 69.95
CA MET A 27 5.57 11.39 68.67
C MET A 27 6.76 11.77 67.80
N GLN A 28 7.22 10.83 66.98
CA GLN A 28 7.93 11.17 65.76
C GLN A 28 6.96 12.09 65.00
N PRO A 29 7.24 13.40 64.81
CA PRO A 29 6.49 14.15 63.83
C PRO A 29 6.62 13.38 62.51
N ALA A 30 5.52 13.28 61.75
CA ALA A 30 5.52 12.62 60.45
C ALA A 30 6.27 13.50 59.43
N ILE A 31 7.59 13.60 59.61
CA ILE A 31 8.54 14.14 58.65
C ILE A 31 8.57 13.10 57.54
N TRP A 32 7.68 13.28 56.57
CA TRP A 32 7.68 12.53 55.31
C TRP A 32 9.09 12.55 54.75
N ASN A 33 9.77 11.40 54.84
CA ASN A 33 11.17 11.33 54.54
C ASN A 33 11.31 11.50 53.02
N THR A 34 12.15 12.42 52.56
CA THR A 34 12.30 12.74 51.12
C THR A 34 12.58 11.49 50.27
N LEU A 35 13.21 10.48 50.89
CA LEU A 35 13.44 9.15 50.33
C LEU A 35 12.15 8.35 50.03
N GLU A 36 11.13 8.43 50.89
CA GLU A 36 9.87 7.70 50.71
C GLU A 36 9.00 8.36 49.64
N VAL A 37 8.95 9.69 49.64
CA VAL A 37 8.34 10.48 48.56
C VAL A 37 9.00 10.15 47.22
N ALA A 38 10.34 10.11 47.17
CA ALA A 38 11.07 9.74 45.96
C ALA A 38 10.75 8.32 45.46
N LYS A 39 10.65 7.32 46.34
CA LYS A 39 10.27 5.94 45.97
C LYS A 39 8.86 5.88 45.38
N LEU A 40 7.90 6.59 45.98
CA LEU A 40 6.54 6.69 45.47
C LEU A 40 6.51 7.36 44.09
N VAL A 41 7.20 8.49 43.92
CA VAL A 41 7.30 9.19 42.63
C VAL A 41 7.93 8.29 41.56
N VAL A 42 9.06 7.62 41.84
CA VAL A 42 9.71 6.71 40.87
C VAL A 42 8.77 5.59 40.45
N SER A 43 8.12 4.90 41.39
CA SER A 43 7.20 3.78 41.08
C SER A 43 5.98 4.23 40.28
N ALA A 44 5.38 5.38 40.61
CA ALA A 44 4.29 5.98 39.84
C ALA A 44 4.74 6.41 38.44
N SER A 45 5.94 7.00 38.32
CA SER A 45 6.53 7.39 37.04
C SER A 45 6.78 6.18 36.13
N THR A 46 7.25 5.04 36.66
CA THR A 46 7.42 3.81 35.86
C THR A 46 6.09 3.35 35.26
N ALA A 47 5.03 3.28 36.06
CA ALA A 47 3.70 2.90 35.56
C ALA A 47 3.16 3.88 34.51
N PHE A 48 3.38 5.19 34.72
CA PHE A 48 2.96 6.24 33.79
C PHE A 48 3.74 6.18 32.46
N ILE A 49 5.07 5.98 32.51
CA ILE A 49 5.92 5.83 31.32
C ILE A 49 5.50 4.60 30.51
N LEU A 50 5.25 3.46 31.17
CA LEU A 50 4.76 2.24 30.51
C LEU A 50 3.39 2.46 29.86
N ALA A 51 2.46 3.17 30.51
CA ALA A 51 1.17 3.52 29.94
C ALA A 51 1.30 4.43 28.70
N LEU A 52 2.14 5.47 28.77
CA LEU A 52 2.41 6.35 27.63
C LEU A 52 3.05 5.60 26.45
N LEU A 53 4.02 4.72 26.73
CA LEU A 53 4.67 3.89 25.71
C LEU A 53 3.68 2.92 25.05
N GLY A 54 2.82 2.27 25.84
CA GLY A 54 1.76 1.40 25.33
C GLY A 54 0.76 2.15 24.44
N ILE A 55 0.33 3.35 24.85
CA ILE A 55 -0.55 4.21 24.04
C ILE A 55 0.14 4.65 22.75
N PHE A 56 1.44 5.00 22.81
CA PHE A 56 2.23 5.39 21.64
C PHE A 56 2.36 4.23 20.64
N ILE A 57 2.78 3.04 21.10
CA ILE A 57 2.91 1.83 20.27
C ILE A 57 1.56 1.45 19.66
N HIS A 58 0.48 1.41 20.45
CA HIS A 58 -0.85 1.09 19.92
C HIS A 58 -1.29 2.07 18.83
N ARG A 59 -1.03 3.37 19.01
CA ARG A 59 -1.35 4.42 18.03
C ARG A 59 -0.49 4.36 16.76
N THR A 60 0.78 3.97 16.86
CA THR A 60 1.64 3.82 15.67
C THR A 60 1.30 2.54 14.92
N THR A 61 1.24 1.39 15.58
CA THR A 61 0.88 0.09 14.98
C THR A 61 -0.44 0.16 14.22
N LYS A 62 -1.52 0.67 14.86
CA LYS A 62 -2.84 0.80 14.21
C LYS A 62 -2.85 1.71 12.96
N ARG A 63 -1.93 2.69 12.89
CA ARG A 63 -1.75 3.53 11.69
C ARG A 63 -1.01 2.77 10.58
N PHE A 64 -0.05 1.91 10.91
CA PHE A 64 0.64 1.05 9.94
C PHE A 64 -0.30 -0.03 9.39
N GLU A 65 -1.04 -0.72 10.26
CA GLU A 65 -2.05 -1.73 9.88
C GLU A 65 -3.07 -1.15 8.89
N ASN A 66 -3.68 0.00 9.20
CA ASN A 66 -4.64 0.65 8.32
C ASN A 66 -4.03 1.03 6.95
N ARG A 67 -2.76 1.48 6.91
CA ARG A 67 -2.07 1.82 5.66
C ARG A 67 -1.75 0.56 4.84
N GLN A 68 -1.29 -0.51 5.48
CA GLN A 68 -1.03 -1.79 4.83
C GLN A 68 -2.32 -2.39 4.26
N TRP A 69 -3.42 -2.36 5.02
CA TRP A 69 -4.73 -2.83 4.58
C TRP A 69 -5.28 -2.04 3.38
N LEU A 70 -5.21 -0.71 3.41
CA LEU A 70 -5.61 0.14 2.28
C LEU A 70 -4.76 -0.13 1.03
N ASN A 71 -3.44 -0.25 1.18
CA ASN A 71 -2.55 -0.59 0.08
C ASN A 71 -2.84 -1.98 -0.50
N GLN A 72 -3.07 -2.99 0.36
CA GLN A 72 -3.43 -4.34 -0.07
C GLN A 72 -4.74 -4.33 -0.87
N LYS A 73 -5.78 -3.64 -0.39
CA LYS A 73 -7.06 -3.53 -1.09
C LYS A 73 -6.95 -2.77 -2.42
N LEU A 74 -6.07 -1.78 -2.50
CA LEU A 74 -5.77 -1.05 -3.73
C LEU A 74 -5.01 -1.92 -4.74
N VAL A 75 -4.02 -2.71 -4.30
CA VAL A 75 -3.31 -3.68 -5.16
C VAL A 75 -4.24 -4.78 -5.65
N GLU A 76 -5.08 -5.35 -4.78
CA GLU A 76 -6.13 -6.33 -5.14
C GLU A 76 -7.06 -5.79 -6.24
N LYS A 77 -7.48 -4.52 -6.14
CA LYS A 77 -8.29 -3.87 -7.18
C LYS A 77 -7.53 -3.64 -8.48
N ARG A 78 -6.23 -3.34 -8.43
CA ARG A 78 -5.38 -3.21 -9.64
C ARG A 78 -5.16 -4.56 -10.33
N ILE A 79 -5.02 -5.65 -9.59
CA ILE A 79 -4.92 -7.00 -10.16
C ILE A 79 -6.22 -7.34 -10.90
N GLN A 80 -7.39 -7.08 -10.31
CA GLN A 80 -8.68 -7.27 -10.98
C GLN A 80 -8.79 -6.44 -12.28
N ILE A 81 -8.34 -5.17 -12.25
CA ILE A 81 -8.28 -4.32 -13.45
C ILE A 81 -7.35 -4.91 -14.52
N TYR A 82 -6.22 -5.52 -14.14
CA TYR A 82 -5.32 -6.20 -15.07
C TYR A 82 -5.95 -7.45 -15.69
N GLU A 83 -6.59 -8.32 -14.88
CA GLU A 83 -7.35 -9.48 -15.35
C GLU A 83 -8.44 -9.08 -16.36
N ASP A 84 -9.04 -7.90 -16.16
CA ASP A 84 -10.08 -7.32 -17.01
C ASP A 84 -9.57 -6.70 -18.33
N LEU A 85 -8.37 -6.09 -18.33
CA LEU A 85 -7.81 -5.30 -19.44
C LEU A 85 -6.78 -6.07 -20.27
N ALA A 86 -5.92 -6.88 -19.64
CA ALA A 86 -4.80 -7.55 -20.31
C ALA A 86 -5.25 -8.53 -21.41
N PRO A 87 -6.33 -9.34 -21.26
CA PRO A 87 -6.83 -10.16 -22.36
C PRO A 87 -7.28 -9.33 -23.56
N LEU A 88 -7.95 -8.19 -23.34
CA LEU A 88 -8.40 -7.30 -24.41
C LEU A 88 -7.23 -6.63 -25.13
N LEU A 89 -6.22 -6.17 -24.39
CA LEU A 89 -4.99 -5.61 -24.96
C LEU A 89 -4.22 -6.67 -25.78
N ASN A 90 -4.12 -7.90 -25.25
CA ASN A 90 -3.47 -9.01 -25.92
C ASN A 90 -4.22 -9.44 -27.18
N ASP A 91 -5.54 -9.56 -27.16
CA ASP A 91 -6.36 -9.87 -28.34
C ASP A 91 -6.14 -8.86 -29.48
N LEU A 92 -6.04 -7.57 -29.13
CA LEU A 92 -5.68 -6.52 -30.10
C LEU A 92 -4.25 -6.73 -30.64
N LEU A 93 -3.26 -6.95 -29.78
CA LEU A 93 -1.89 -7.22 -30.25
C LEU A 93 -1.82 -8.45 -31.16
N CYS A 94 -2.42 -9.57 -30.74
CA CYS A 94 -2.53 -10.81 -31.49
C CYS A 94 -3.17 -10.57 -32.86
N TYR A 95 -4.29 -9.84 -32.92
CA TYR A 95 -4.92 -9.45 -34.17
C TYR A 95 -3.93 -8.70 -35.08
N TYR A 96 -3.34 -7.60 -34.63
CA TYR A 96 -2.46 -6.77 -35.46
C TYR A 96 -1.17 -7.47 -35.89
N THR A 97 -0.63 -8.38 -35.07
CA THR A 97 0.62 -9.12 -35.34
C THR A 97 0.43 -10.43 -36.13
N PHE A 98 -0.82 -10.89 -36.35
CA PHE A 98 -1.14 -12.20 -36.93
C PHE A 98 -0.60 -13.38 -36.07
N VAL A 99 -0.66 -13.27 -34.75
CA VAL A 99 -0.20 -14.28 -33.77
C VAL A 99 -1.37 -14.72 -32.88
N GLY A 100 -1.37 -15.96 -32.40
CA GLY A 100 -2.42 -16.49 -31.50
C GLY A 100 -3.79 -16.61 -32.17
N CYS A 101 -4.86 -16.28 -31.44
CA CYS A 101 -6.27 -16.36 -31.84
C CYS A 101 -6.73 -15.32 -32.89
N TRP A 102 -5.81 -14.71 -33.64
CA TRP A 102 -6.14 -13.62 -34.58
C TRP A 102 -7.15 -14.02 -35.66
N LYS A 103 -7.22 -15.31 -36.01
CA LYS A 103 -8.14 -15.87 -37.01
C LYS A 103 -9.59 -15.95 -36.53
N ASP A 104 -9.79 -15.95 -35.22
CA ASP A 104 -11.09 -16.13 -34.57
C ASP A 104 -11.84 -14.79 -34.43
N LEU A 105 -11.17 -13.67 -34.71
CA LEU A 105 -11.69 -12.31 -34.56
C LEU A 105 -12.06 -11.71 -35.91
N ASP A 106 -13.34 -11.39 -36.09
CA ASP A 106 -13.83 -10.69 -37.27
C ASP A 106 -13.68 -9.16 -37.09
N PRO A 107 -13.59 -8.36 -38.16
CA PRO A 107 -13.46 -6.90 -38.07
C PRO A 107 -14.41 -6.18 -37.08
N PRO A 108 -15.72 -6.48 -37.00
CA PRO A 108 -16.59 -5.87 -35.99
C PRO A 108 -16.26 -6.28 -34.55
N ASP A 109 -15.69 -7.47 -34.32
CA ASP A 109 -15.28 -7.92 -32.98
C ASP A 109 -14.12 -7.08 -32.44
N VAL A 110 -13.18 -6.72 -33.31
CA VAL A 110 -12.03 -5.88 -32.95
C VAL A 110 -12.49 -4.48 -32.54
N ILE A 111 -13.48 -3.90 -33.24
CA ILE A 111 -14.09 -2.62 -32.85
C ILE A 111 -14.85 -2.75 -31.51
N ARG A 112 -15.58 -3.85 -31.29
CA ARG A 112 -16.25 -4.13 -30.03
C ARG A 112 -15.26 -4.22 -28.86
N LYS A 113 -14.20 -5.04 -29.00
CA LYS A 113 -13.12 -5.17 -28.02
C LYS A 113 -12.46 -3.83 -27.72
N LYS A 114 -12.24 -2.97 -28.72
CA LYS A 114 -11.73 -1.59 -28.53
C LYS A 114 -12.65 -0.76 -27.65
N ARG A 115 -13.97 -0.76 -27.91
CA ARG A 115 -14.96 -0.02 -27.09
C ARG A 115 -15.03 -0.56 -25.66
N ASP A 116 -15.00 -1.88 -25.48
CA ASP A 116 -15.02 -2.52 -24.16
C ASP A 116 -13.75 -2.20 -23.37
N LEU A 117 -12.59 -2.22 -24.04
CA LEU A 117 -11.29 -1.82 -23.48
C LEU A 117 -11.28 -0.35 -23.06
N ASP A 118 -11.71 0.58 -23.93
CA ASP A 118 -11.84 2.00 -23.58
C ASP A 118 -12.73 2.17 -22.35
N LYS A 119 -13.93 1.58 -22.36
CA LYS A 119 -14.89 1.69 -21.26
C LYS A 119 -14.29 1.23 -19.94
N LYS A 120 -13.65 0.05 -19.91
CA LYS A 120 -12.98 -0.46 -18.71
C LYS A 120 -11.81 0.45 -18.28
N LEU A 121 -10.99 0.92 -19.21
CA LEU A 121 -9.82 1.75 -18.94
C LEU A 121 -10.19 3.11 -18.34
N TYR A 122 -11.21 3.79 -18.90
CA TYR A 122 -11.71 5.06 -18.37
C TYR A 122 -12.43 4.89 -17.02
N LEU A 123 -13.16 3.79 -16.79
CA LEU A 123 -13.72 3.47 -15.47
C LEU A 123 -12.63 3.18 -14.42
N ALA A 124 -11.53 2.54 -14.82
CA ALA A 124 -10.40 2.23 -13.95
C ALA A 124 -9.48 3.44 -13.66
N GLN A 125 -9.59 4.52 -14.44
CA GLN A 125 -8.70 5.69 -14.39
C GLN A 125 -8.42 6.25 -12.97
N PRO A 126 -9.39 6.34 -12.04
CA PRO A 126 -9.14 6.85 -10.68
C PRO A 126 -8.29 5.92 -9.78
N LEU A 127 -8.17 4.63 -10.13
CA LEU A 127 -7.50 3.61 -9.32
C LEU A 127 -6.10 3.25 -9.82
N ILE A 128 -5.84 3.47 -11.11
CA ILE A 128 -4.56 3.15 -11.77
C ILE A 128 -3.60 4.35 -11.80
N PRO A 129 -2.27 4.13 -11.89
CA PRO A 129 -1.32 5.20 -12.14
C PRO A 129 -1.58 5.90 -13.48
N LYS A 130 -1.33 7.21 -13.58
CA LYS A 130 -1.45 7.96 -14.84
C LYS A 130 -0.56 7.37 -15.94
N ALA A 131 0.65 6.96 -15.61
CA ALA A 131 1.59 6.36 -16.56
C ALA A 131 1.03 5.08 -17.22
N LEU A 132 0.38 4.21 -16.45
CA LEU A 132 -0.33 3.03 -16.97
C LEU A 132 -1.48 3.41 -17.90
N PHE A 133 -2.31 4.38 -17.50
CA PHE A 133 -3.39 4.89 -18.36
C PHE A 133 -2.85 5.45 -19.68
N ASP A 134 -1.82 6.30 -19.61
CA ASP A 134 -1.18 6.91 -20.78
C ASP A 134 -0.54 5.83 -21.69
N ALA A 135 0.12 4.81 -21.13
CA ALA A 135 0.73 3.72 -21.90
C ALA A 135 -0.30 2.85 -22.63
N CYS A 136 -1.38 2.45 -21.93
CA CYS A 136 -2.50 1.74 -22.56
C CYS A 136 -3.14 2.60 -23.67
N LYS A 137 -3.34 3.89 -23.42
CA LYS A 137 -3.92 4.81 -24.39
C LYS A 137 -3.02 5.01 -25.62
N LYS A 138 -1.71 5.17 -25.45
CA LYS A 138 -0.74 5.23 -26.56
C LYS A 138 -0.79 3.97 -27.45
N PHE A 139 -0.92 2.78 -26.86
CA PHE A 139 -1.12 1.53 -27.62
C PHE A 139 -2.45 1.52 -28.40
N ILE A 140 -3.57 1.92 -27.76
CA ILE A 140 -4.89 1.97 -28.42
C ILE A 140 -4.90 2.98 -29.57
N ASP A 141 -4.36 4.19 -29.37
CA ASP A 141 -4.32 5.25 -30.39
C ASP A 141 -3.34 4.92 -31.55
N ALA A 142 -2.35 4.04 -31.31
CA ALA A 142 -1.50 3.47 -32.36
C ALA A 142 -2.22 2.38 -33.19
N CYS A 143 -3.11 1.61 -32.58
CA CYS A 143 -3.96 0.64 -33.29
C CYS A 143 -5.07 1.30 -34.12
N PHE A 144 -5.70 2.39 -33.64
CA PHE A 144 -6.93 2.92 -34.23
C PHE A 144 -6.86 4.39 -34.66
N THR A 145 -7.47 4.73 -35.79
CA THR A 145 -7.85 6.11 -36.15
C THR A 145 -9.21 6.41 -35.52
N THR A 146 -9.25 7.39 -34.62
CA THR A 146 -10.46 7.83 -33.90
C THR A 146 -10.95 9.18 -34.42
N PHE A 147 -12.13 9.65 -33.96
CA PHE A 147 -12.75 10.91 -34.37
C PHE A 147 -13.14 11.02 -35.87
N ASN A 148 -13.51 9.89 -36.51
CA ASN A 148 -13.94 9.82 -37.92
C ASN A 148 -15.31 10.47 -38.23
N GLY A 149 -15.81 11.37 -37.38
CA GLY A 149 -17.15 11.96 -37.46
C GLY A 149 -18.10 11.49 -36.34
N TRP A 150 -19.23 12.17 -36.20
CA TRP A 150 -20.22 11.90 -35.16
C TRP A 150 -20.93 10.56 -35.42
N GLY A 151 -20.97 9.70 -34.41
CA GLY A 151 -21.56 8.34 -34.52
C GLY A 151 -20.78 7.36 -35.40
N GLN A 152 -19.60 7.74 -35.91
CA GLN A 152 -18.75 6.88 -36.74
C GLN A 152 -17.78 6.06 -35.88
N ASP A 153 -17.52 4.83 -36.33
CA ASP A 153 -16.64 3.91 -35.61
C ASP A 153 -15.15 4.27 -35.76
N ALA A 154 -14.37 3.81 -34.78
CA ALA A 154 -12.92 3.80 -34.90
C ALA A 154 -12.49 2.89 -36.07
N LYS A 155 -11.48 3.30 -36.82
CA LYS A 155 -10.93 2.53 -37.94
C LYS A 155 -9.62 1.87 -37.55
N MET A 156 -9.43 0.61 -37.94
CA MET A 156 -8.22 -0.15 -37.67
C MET A 156 -7.07 0.24 -38.59
N LYS A 157 -5.89 0.53 -38.03
CA LYS A 157 -4.67 0.89 -38.78
C LYS A 157 -3.93 -0.35 -39.29
N THR A 158 -4.58 -1.20 -40.07
CA THR A 158 -4.00 -2.48 -40.55
C THR A 158 -4.34 -2.74 -42.03
N PRO A 159 -3.46 -3.38 -42.83
CA PRO A 159 -3.70 -3.56 -44.26
C PRO A 159 -4.91 -4.46 -44.58
N THR A 160 -5.98 -3.87 -45.10
CA THR A 160 -7.24 -4.55 -45.46
C THR A 160 -7.03 -5.73 -46.42
N GLN A 161 -6.21 -5.54 -47.45
CA GLN A 161 -5.98 -6.58 -48.47
C GLN A 161 -5.32 -7.83 -47.87
N LYS A 162 -4.34 -7.65 -46.96
CA LYS A 162 -3.67 -8.75 -46.26
C LYS A 162 -4.64 -9.47 -45.31
N ARG A 163 -5.60 -8.75 -44.71
CA ARG A 163 -6.68 -9.36 -43.92
C ARG A 163 -7.58 -10.21 -44.80
N ARG A 164 -8.08 -9.66 -45.92
CA ARG A 164 -8.98 -10.34 -46.85
C ARG A 164 -8.39 -11.62 -47.41
N THR A 165 -7.11 -11.63 -47.79
CA THR A 165 -6.44 -12.84 -48.34
C THR A 165 -6.08 -13.88 -47.29
N SER A 166 -5.92 -13.50 -46.01
CA SER A 166 -5.50 -14.41 -44.94
C SER A 166 -6.66 -14.91 -44.08
N HIS A 167 -7.87 -14.37 -44.25
CA HIS A 167 -9.05 -14.72 -43.48
C HIS A 167 -9.60 -16.10 -43.88
N CYS A 168 -10.04 -16.90 -42.91
CA CYS A 168 -10.45 -18.29 -43.16
C CYS A 168 -11.95 -18.46 -43.45
N LYS A 169 -12.77 -17.42 -43.23
CA LYS A 169 -14.21 -17.40 -43.53
C LYS A 169 -14.47 -16.56 -44.81
N PRO A 170 -15.67 -16.64 -45.43
CA PRO A 170 -16.07 -15.68 -46.45
C PRO A 170 -15.96 -14.25 -45.94
N TRP A 171 -15.33 -13.37 -46.72
CA TRP A 171 -15.16 -11.96 -46.38
C TRP A 171 -16.42 -11.16 -46.72
N GLU A 172 -17.00 -10.47 -45.75
CA GLU A 172 -18.14 -9.57 -46.00
C GLU A 172 -17.66 -8.23 -46.59
N ASP A 173 -18.22 -7.82 -47.73
CA ASP A 173 -17.81 -6.58 -48.40
C ASP A 173 -18.00 -5.32 -47.52
N GLY A 174 -19.00 -5.36 -46.63
CA GLY A 174 -19.30 -4.30 -45.67
C GLY A 174 -18.24 -4.10 -44.57
N TRP A 175 -17.26 -5.00 -44.42
CA TRP A 175 -16.18 -4.85 -43.42
C TRP A 175 -15.15 -3.79 -43.79
N SER A 176 -15.06 -3.42 -45.07
CA SER A 176 -14.09 -2.44 -45.58
C SER A 176 -14.15 -1.09 -44.84
N LYS A 177 -15.33 -0.71 -44.32
CA LYS A 177 -15.55 0.52 -43.53
C LYS A 177 -14.78 0.58 -42.20
N TYR A 178 -14.39 -0.57 -41.65
CA TYR A 178 -13.69 -0.68 -40.36
C TYR A 178 -12.18 -0.47 -40.46
N PHE A 179 -11.64 -0.28 -41.66
CA PHE A 179 -10.20 -0.11 -41.88
C PHE A 179 -9.85 1.34 -42.21
N SER A 180 -8.64 1.72 -41.84
CA SER A 180 -8.01 3.00 -42.21
C SER A 180 -7.04 2.78 -43.37
N ASP A 181 -6.80 3.83 -44.15
CA ASP A 181 -5.73 3.84 -45.16
C ASP A 181 -4.34 3.95 -44.48
N GLU A 182 -4.30 4.43 -43.23
CA GLU A 182 -3.12 4.39 -42.36
C GLU A 182 -2.82 2.96 -41.90
N HIS A 183 -1.54 2.60 -41.84
CA HIS A 183 -1.08 1.30 -41.34
C HIS A 183 0.04 1.51 -40.30
N VAL A 184 -0.03 0.77 -39.19
CA VAL A 184 1.02 0.78 -38.16
C VAL A 184 1.95 -0.44 -38.32
N ASP A 185 3.24 -0.24 -38.04
CA ASP A 185 4.21 -1.34 -37.97
C ASP A 185 3.90 -2.25 -36.76
N PRO A 186 3.73 -3.57 -36.96
CA PRO A 186 3.61 -4.53 -35.86
C PRO A 186 4.75 -4.46 -34.82
N SER A 187 5.97 -4.05 -35.19
CA SER A 187 7.09 -3.92 -34.24
C SER A 187 6.82 -2.83 -33.19
N LEU A 188 6.37 -1.66 -33.63
CA LEU A 188 5.99 -0.53 -32.77
C LEU A 188 4.83 -0.91 -31.83
N LEU A 189 3.84 -1.66 -32.32
CA LEU A 189 2.75 -2.14 -31.47
C LEU A 189 3.20 -3.10 -30.37
N GLN A 190 4.16 -3.99 -30.66
CA GLN A 190 4.74 -4.86 -29.64
C GLN A 190 5.47 -4.07 -28.56
N ASP A 191 6.21 -3.02 -28.93
CA ASP A 191 6.95 -2.21 -27.95
C ASP A 191 6.02 -1.31 -27.12
N LEU A 192 4.97 -0.74 -27.71
CA LEU A 192 3.92 -0.03 -26.97
C LEU A 192 3.14 -0.96 -26.03
N TYR A 193 2.84 -2.19 -26.45
CA TYR A 193 2.22 -3.21 -25.58
C TYR A 193 3.14 -3.60 -24.42
N LYS A 194 4.43 -3.86 -24.68
CA LYS A 194 5.42 -4.12 -23.62
C LYS A 194 5.48 -2.98 -22.62
N ALA A 195 5.49 -1.73 -23.08
CA ALA A 195 5.47 -0.56 -22.20
C ALA A 195 4.22 -0.53 -21.30
N ALA A 196 3.03 -0.83 -21.84
CA ALA A 196 1.81 -0.95 -21.03
C ALA A 196 1.89 -2.09 -19.99
N MET A 197 2.44 -3.26 -20.37
CA MET A 197 2.63 -4.38 -19.43
C MET A 197 3.67 -4.10 -18.33
N VAL A 198 4.73 -3.34 -18.63
CA VAL A 198 5.69 -2.85 -17.62
C VAL A 198 4.99 -1.93 -16.63
N GLU A 199 4.17 -0.98 -17.09
CA GLU A 199 3.40 -0.10 -16.20
C GLU A 199 2.37 -0.88 -15.35
N PHE A 200 1.77 -1.96 -15.87
CA PHE A 200 0.94 -2.86 -15.06
C PHE A 200 1.76 -3.51 -13.93
N ALA A 201 2.92 -4.09 -14.25
CA ALA A 201 3.80 -4.71 -13.26
C ALA A 201 4.26 -3.72 -12.18
N LEU A 202 4.60 -2.48 -12.57
CA LEU A 202 4.94 -1.40 -11.62
C LEU A 202 3.74 -0.99 -10.75
N SER A 203 2.51 -1.06 -11.28
CA SER A 203 1.28 -0.65 -10.56
C SER A 203 0.92 -1.53 -9.36
N PHE A 204 1.38 -2.79 -9.34
CA PHE A 204 1.18 -3.73 -8.23
C PHE A 204 2.19 -3.53 -7.07
N GLY A 205 3.21 -2.68 -7.27
CA GLY A 205 4.41 -2.61 -6.44
C GLY A 205 5.57 -3.38 -7.08
N ARG A 206 6.82 -2.98 -6.79
CA ARG A 206 8.01 -3.55 -7.43
C ARG A 206 8.09 -5.07 -7.24
N PHE A 207 7.77 -5.80 -8.31
CA PHE A 207 8.52 -7.00 -8.65
C PHE A 207 9.80 -6.54 -9.33
N ASP A 208 10.94 -6.63 -8.65
CA ASP A 208 12.24 -6.43 -9.29
C ASP A 208 12.47 -7.58 -10.28
N PHE A 209 12.04 -7.40 -11.53
CA PHE A 209 12.39 -8.24 -12.67
C PHE A 209 13.85 -7.99 -13.09
N SER A 210 14.76 -8.00 -12.10
CA SER A 210 16.20 -7.81 -12.26
C SER A 210 16.83 -9.10 -12.78
N SER A 211 16.49 -9.49 -14.01
CA SER A 211 17.22 -10.47 -14.84
C SER A 211 16.66 -10.51 -16.28
N SER A 212 16.97 -9.49 -17.11
CA SER A 212 17.32 -9.62 -18.55
C SER A 212 17.18 -8.29 -19.33
N ASP A 213 18.25 -7.50 -19.29
CA ASP A 213 18.86 -6.65 -20.35
C ASP A 213 18.04 -6.22 -21.61
N SER A 214 16.77 -5.84 -21.45
CA SER A 214 15.87 -5.50 -22.57
C SER A 214 15.15 -4.16 -22.39
N LEU A 215 14.99 -3.68 -21.15
CA LEU A 215 14.33 -2.40 -20.83
C LEU A 215 15.21 -1.16 -21.06
N SER A 216 16.49 -1.35 -21.37
CA SER A 216 17.44 -0.28 -21.72
C SER A 216 17.20 0.34 -23.11
N ARG A 217 16.36 -0.28 -23.95
CA ARG A 217 16.15 0.10 -25.36
C ARG A 217 14.90 0.93 -25.66
N LEU A 218 14.01 1.16 -24.69
CA LEU A 218 12.85 2.03 -24.91
C LEU A 218 13.27 3.52 -24.88
N PRO A 219 13.06 4.30 -25.97
CA PRO A 219 13.45 5.70 -25.99
C PRO A 219 12.58 6.51 -25.02
N ARG A 220 13.23 7.11 -24.01
CA ARG A 220 12.57 7.95 -22.98
C ARG A 220 12.01 9.28 -23.50
N ASN A 221 12.17 9.59 -24.79
CA ASN A 221 11.70 10.81 -25.43
C ASN A 221 10.58 10.51 -26.46
N ILE A 222 9.35 10.40 -25.97
CA ILE A 222 8.14 10.79 -26.72
C ILE A 222 7.24 11.55 -25.74
N ALA A 223 7.54 12.85 -25.63
CA ALA A 223 6.70 13.87 -25.01
C ALA A 223 5.66 14.37 -26.03
#